data_AF-A0A916HG37-F1
#
_entry.id   AF-A0A916HG37-F1
#
_cell.length_a   1.000
_cell.length_b   1.000
_cell.length_c   1.000
_cell.angle_alpha   90.00
_cell.angle_beta   90.00
_cell.angle_gamma   90.00
#
_symmetry.space_group_name_H-M   'P 1'
#
loop_
_entity.id
_entity.type
_entity.pdbx_description
1 polymer ?
#
loop_
_entity_poly.entity_id
_entity_poly.type
_entity_poly.pdbx_seq_one_letter_code
_entity_poly.pdbx_strand_id
1 'polypeptide(L)' 'RDWNAGTNGEWVTMGVISDGSYGIPEGMIYGMPCTCANGKWEIVKGLEIDAFSREKMDFTLKELTEERDGVKHLF' A
#
# COMPACT_ATOMS: atom_id res chain seq x y z
N ARG A 1 6.03 -15.06 6.51
CA ARG A 1 5.07 -16.11 6.96
C ARG A 1 3.68 -15.77 6.48
N ASP A 2 3.16 -14.61 6.83
CA ASP A 2 1.74 -14.27 6.65
C ASP A 2 1.30 -14.21 5.18
N TRP A 3 2.14 -13.73 4.26
CA TRP A 3 1.86 -13.84 2.82
C TRP A 3 1.60 -15.30 2.39
N ASN A 4 2.52 -16.22 2.69
CA ASN A 4 2.41 -17.60 2.23
C ASN A 4 1.40 -18.43 3.04
N ALA A 5 1.38 -18.26 4.36
CA ALA A 5 0.57 -19.05 5.29
C ALA A 5 -0.85 -18.48 5.49
N GLY A 6 -1.10 -17.27 5.01
CA GLY A 6 -2.34 -16.53 5.25
C GLY A 6 -2.35 -15.79 6.58
N THR A 7 -3.30 -14.86 6.72
CA THR A 7 -3.51 -14.06 7.94
C THR A 7 -4.75 -14.46 8.72
N ASN A 8 -5.49 -15.47 8.28
CA ASN A 8 -6.75 -15.92 8.89
C ASN A 8 -7.77 -14.78 9.12
N GLY A 9 -7.79 -13.79 8.22
CA GLY A 9 -8.68 -12.62 8.31
C GLY A 9 -8.13 -11.45 9.11
N GLU A 10 -7.02 -11.64 9.84
CA GLU A 10 -6.31 -10.51 10.48
C GLU A 10 -5.66 -9.61 9.43
N TRP A 11 -5.52 -8.33 9.76
CA TRP A 11 -4.88 -7.37 8.89
C TRP A 11 -3.39 -7.32 9.16
N VAL A 12 -2.62 -7.26 8.09
CA VAL A 12 -1.18 -7.00 8.12
C VAL A 12 -0.86 -5.84 7.19
N THR A 13 0.22 -5.14 7.47
CA THR A 13 0.74 -4.11 6.56
C THR A 13 1.64 -4.77 5.53
N MET A 14 1.37 -4.54 4.24
CA MET A 14 2.23 -4.99 3.14
C MET A 14 2.57 -3.83 2.21
N GLY A 15 3.83 -3.76 1.76
CA GLY A 15 4.22 -2.92 0.63
C GLY A 15 3.78 -3.59 -0.66
N VAL A 16 2.70 -3.11 -1.26
CA VAL A 16 2.07 -3.70 -2.45
C VAL A 16 1.98 -2.67 -3.57
N ILE A 17 1.87 -3.14 -4.81
CA ILE A 17 1.61 -2.27 -5.95
C ILE A 17 0.17 -1.76 -5.82
N SER A 18 0.01 -0.44 -5.70
CA SER A 18 -1.29 0.21 -5.59
C SER A 18 -2.13 -0.05 -6.83
N ASP A 19 -3.41 -0.32 -6.62
CA ASP A 19 -4.48 -0.43 -7.61
C ASP A 19 -5.37 0.82 -7.67
N GLY A 20 -4.88 1.95 -7.13
CA GLY A 20 -5.66 3.19 -6.99
C GLY A 20 -6.38 3.32 -5.64
N SER A 21 -6.30 2.30 -4.79
CA SER A 21 -6.93 2.32 -3.46
C SER A 21 -6.53 3.54 -2.64
N TYR A 22 -7.52 4.11 -1.96
CA TYR A 22 -7.33 5.24 -1.04
C TYR A 22 -6.66 6.46 -1.69
N GLY A 23 -6.79 6.60 -3.02
CA GLY A 23 -6.21 7.70 -3.78
C GLY A 23 -4.69 7.60 -3.97
N ILE A 24 -4.08 6.46 -3.69
CA ILE A 24 -2.66 6.23 -3.98
C ILE A 24 -2.50 5.87 -5.46
N PRO A 25 -1.65 6.57 -6.24
CA PRO A 25 -1.50 6.34 -7.67
C PRO A 25 -1.26 4.87 -8.04
N GLU A 26 -1.94 4.38 -9.07
CA GLU A 26 -1.74 3.03 -9.58
C GLU A 26 -0.27 2.80 -9.97
N GLY A 27 0.27 1.63 -9.64
CA GLY A 27 1.67 1.28 -9.90
C GLY A 27 2.66 1.76 -8.83
N MET A 28 2.26 2.63 -7.88
CA MET A 28 3.10 2.99 -6.74
C MET A 28 3.19 1.83 -5.74
N ILE A 29 4.39 1.44 -5.33
CA ILE A 29 4.55 0.52 -4.19
C ILE A 29 4.27 1.30 -2.91
N TYR A 30 3.26 0.89 -2.15
CA TYR A 30 2.81 1.62 -0.96
C TYR A 30 2.39 0.65 0.15
N GLY A 31 2.60 1.04 1.41
CA GLY A 31 2.17 0.25 2.58
C GLY A 31 0.66 0.30 2.76
N MET A 32 -0.01 -0.85 2.60
CA MET A 32 -1.47 -0.96 2.67
C MET A 32 -1.92 -2.04 3.67
N PRO A 33 -3.08 -1.88 4.32
CA PRO A 33 -3.69 -2.94 5.10
C PRO A 33 -4.18 -4.05 4.15
N CYS A 34 -3.71 -5.27 4.37
CA CYS A 34 -4.02 -6.42 3.54
C CYS A 34 -4.44 -7.62 4.39
N THR A 35 -5.21 -8.52 3.80
CA THR A 35 -5.35 -9.90 4.25
C THR A 35 -4.60 -10.82 3.30
N CYS A 36 -4.14 -11.97 3.78
CA CYS A 36 -3.49 -12.98 2.94
C CYS A 36 -4.22 -14.31 3.01
N ALA A 37 -4.34 -14.99 1.87
CA ALA A 37 -4.86 -16.33 1.75
C ALA A 37 -4.25 -17.04 0.53
N ASN A 38 -3.84 -18.30 0.69
CA ASN A 38 -3.36 -19.15 -0.40
C ASN A 38 -2.23 -18.51 -1.24
N GLY A 39 -1.26 -17.85 -0.58
CA GLY A 39 -0.15 -17.17 -1.26
C GLY A 39 -0.52 -15.89 -2.01
N LYS A 40 -1.76 -15.42 -1.86
CA LYS A 40 -2.26 -14.15 -2.41
C LYS A 40 -2.54 -13.18 -1.28
N TRP A 41 -2.45 -11.89 -1.60
CA TRP A 41 -2.85 -10.80 -0.73
C TRP A 41 -3.98 -10.02 -1.39
N GLU A 42 -4.81 -9.39 -0.57
CA GLU A 42 -5.87 -8.49 -1.01
C GLU A 42 -5.85 -7.24 -0.13
N ILE A 43 -5.88 -6.05 -0.74
CA ILE A 43 -6.01 -4.79 -0.01
C ILE A 43 -7.40 -4.74 0.61
N VAL A 44 -7.44 -4.53 1.93
CA VAL A 44 -8.70 -4.26 2.65
C VAL A 44 -9.33 -3.01 2.06
N LYS A 45 -10.62 -3.07 1.71
CA LYS A 45 -11.38 -1.96 1.10
C LYS A 45 -12.40 -1.37 2.09
N GLY A 46 -12.90 -0.17 1.78
CA GLY A 46 -14.01 0.45 2.50
C GLY A 46 -13.62 1.12 3.81
N LEU A 47 -12.33 1.38 4.04
CA LEU A 47 -11.89 2.15 5.21
C LEU A 47 -12.12 3.65 4.97
N GLU A 48 -12.70 4.31 5.96
CA GLU A 48 -12.77 5.76 5.99
C GLU A 48 -11.39 6.33 6.33
N ILE A 49 -10.96 7.31 5.53
CA ILE A 49 -9.69 8.00 5.75
C ILE A 49 -10.03 9.39 6.27
N ASP A 50 -9.78 9.59 7.58
CA ASP A 50 -9.94 10.91 8.18
C ASP A 50 -8.83 11.89 7.71
N ALA A 51 -9.01 13.17 8.04
CA ALA A 51 -8.11 14.23 7.58
C ALA A 51 -6.67 14.06 8.09
N PHE A 52 -6.49 13.56 9.32
CA PHE A 52 -5.17 13.35 9.90
C PHE A 52 -4.45 12.20 9.19
N SER A 53 -5.15 11.08 8.98
CA SER A 53 -4.66 9.92 8.25
C SER A 53 -4.29 10.30 6.82
N ARG A 54 -5.14 11.09 6.14
CA ARG A 54 -4.87 11.60 4.78
C ARG A 54 -3.59 12.43 4.74
N GLU A 55 -3.40 13.36 5.67
CA GLU A 55 -2.20 14.19 5.74
C GLU A 55 -0.93 13.34 5.85
N LYS A 56 -0.93 12.32 6.72
CA LYS A 56 0.22 11.41 6.86
C LYS A 56 0.44 10.55 5.63
N MET A 57 -0.64 10.08 4.99
CA MET A 57 -0.55 9.33 3.74
C MET A 57 0.02 10.19 2.60
N ASP A 58 -0.37 11.47 2.50
CA ASP A 58 0.17 12.40 1.50
C ASP A 58 1.65 12.69 1.72
N PHE A 59 2.06 12.83 2.98
CA PHE A 59 3.46 13.02 3.32
C PHE A 59 4.33 11.84 2.85
N THR A 60 3.93 10.60 3.19
CA THR A 60 4.65 9.39 2.75
C THR A 60 4.58 9.20 1.23
N LEU A 61 3.45 9.50 0.59
CA LEU A 61 3.32 9.40 -0.86
C LEU A 61 4.26 10.37 -1.58
N LYS A 62 4.46 11.57 -1.02
CA LYS A 62 5.41 12.55 -1.55
C LYS A 62 6.84 12.00 -1.50
N GLU A 63 7.27 11.45 -0.36
CA GLU A 63 8.62 10.85 -0.24
C GLU A 63 8.84 9.73 -1.28
N LEU A 64 7.89 8.79 -1.40
CA LEU A 64 7.99 7.70 -2.37
C LEU A 64 7.99 8.18 -3.83
N THR A 65 7.27 9.28 -4.11
CA THR A 65 7.28 9.92 -5.42
C THR A 65 8.64 10.54 -5.73
N GLU A 66 9.27 11.19 -4.76
CA GLU A 66 10.61 11.77 -4.90
C GLU A 66 11.67 10.68 -5.10
N GLU A 67 11.59 9.57 -4.36
CA GLU A 67 12.47 8.40 -4.54
C GLU A 67 12.35 7.81 -5.95
N ARG A 68 11.12 7.54 -6.39
CA ARG A 68 10.83 7.04 -7.75
C ARG A 68 11.42 7.97 -8.79
N ASP A 69 11.20 9.27 -8.63
CA ASP A 69 11.65 10.28 -9.59
C ASP A 69 13.18 10.39 -9.61
N GLY A 70 13.85 10.21 -8.47
CA GLY A 70 15.31 10.16 -8.36
C GLY A 70 15.94 9.00 -9.12
N VAL A 71 15.27 7.84 -9.21
CA VAL A 71 15.77 6.65 -9.92
C VAL A 71 15.27 6.51 -11.36
N LYS A 72 14.42 7.44 -11.84
CA LYS A 72 13.85 7.40 -13.21
C LYS A 72 14.89 7.26 -14.31
N HIS A 73 16.10 7.76 -14.12
CA HIS A 73 17.18 7.71 -15.11
C HIS A 73 17.84 6.32 -15.26
N LEU A 74 17.48 5.34 -14.42
CA LEU A 74 18.01 3.97 -14.47
C LEU A 74 17.18 3.03 -15.36
N PHE A 75 16.07 3.51 -15.93
CA PHE A 75 15.12 2.77 -16.76
C PHE A 75 14.68 3.61 -17.97
#